data_AF-A0A9Q0PE92-F1
#
_entry.id   AF-A0A9Q0PE92-F1
#
_cell.length_a   1.000
_cell.length_b   1.000
_cell.length_c   1.000
_cell.angle_alpha   90.00
_cell.angle_beta   90.00
_cell.angle_gamma   90.00
#
_symmetry.space_group_name_H-M   'P 1'
#
loop_
_entity.id
_entity.type
_entity.pdbx_description
1 polymer ?
#
loop_
_entity_poly.entity_id
_entity_poly.type
_entity_poly.pdbx_seq_one_letter_code
_entity_poly.pdbx_strand_id
1 'polypeptide(L)'
;MEYNPEFLSQCFIHTLSPQPEPRRAAESKLTELADHPNYALAVLRLVAEQSIDEQIRHAASVNFKNHLRSRWAPSPDSSFTPILDSEKDQIKILIVNLMLNSTPRIQSQLSESLSLIGQHDFPKSWPTLLPELVSNLRAASQSDNYPSINGILGTANSIFKKFRYQYKTNDLLVDLKYCLDNFCAPLLEMFLRTAALIDSMVGSGGGFPGYSKAAV
;
A
#
# COMPACT_ATOMS: atom_id res chain seq x y z
N MET A 1 -3.03 -25.53 6.91
CA MET A 1 -4.40 -25.45 6.41
C MET A 1 -4.45 -24.30 5.42
N GLU A 2 -4.90 -24.55 4.21
CA GLU A 2 -5.19 -23.51 3.25
C GLU A 2 -6.55 -22.92 3.63
N TYR A 3 -6.63 -21.62 3.92
CA TYR A 3 -7.88 -20.99 4.33
C TYR A 3 -8.82 -20.97 3.13
N ASN A 4 -10.05 -21.44 3.33
CA ASN A 4 -11.08 -21.39 2.30
C ASN A 4 -11.47 -19.90 2.03
N PRO A 5 -11.31 -19.38 0.80
CA PRO A 5 -11.59 -17.99 0.47
C PRO A 5 -13.08 -17.64 0.55
N GLU A 6 -13.98 -18.59 0.29
CA GLU A 6 -15.42 -18.38 0.45
C GLU A 6 -15.80 -18.15 1.92
N PHE A 7 -15.18 -18.90 2.84
CA PHE A 7 -15.40 -18.77 4.27
C PHE A 7 -14.91 -17.42 4.80
N LEU A 8 -13.69 -17.00 4.45
CA LEU A 8 -13.19 -15.68 4.83
C LEU A 8 -14.06 -14.55 4.24
N SER A 9 -14.51 -14.71 3.00
CA SER A 9 -15.44 -13.76 2.36
C SER A 9 -16.74 -13.64 3.13
N GLN A 10 -17.30 -14.77 3.57
CA GLN A 10 -18.47 -14.78 4.45
C GLN A 10 -18.19 -14.06 5.77
N CYS A 11 -17.06 -14.29 6.43
CA CYS A 11 -16.73 -13.55 7.65
C CYS A 11 -16.68 -12.03 7.39
N PHE A 12 -15.97 -11.60 6.36
CA PHE A 12 -15.83 -10.17 6.04
C PHE A 12 -17.16 -9.51 5.65
N ILE A 13 -18.04 -10.16 4.89
CA ILE A 13 -19.35 -9.56 4.60
C ILE A 13 -20.20 -9.41 5.87
N HIS A 14 -20.11 -10.34 6.82
CA HIS A 14 -20.84 -10.24 8.09
C HIS A 14 -20.30 -9.13 9.01
N THR A 15 -19.01 -8.79 8.93
CA THR A 15 -18.45 -7.60 9.63
C THR A 15 -19.07 -6.28 9.15
N LEU A 16 -19.71 -6.28 7.98
CA LEU A 16 -20.37 -5.12 7.40
C LEU A 16 -21.88 -5.09 7.71
N SER A 17 -22.39 -6.06 8.46
CA SER A 17 -23.80 -6.16 8.79
C SER A 17 -24.28 -4.98 9.66
N PRO A 18 -25.46 -4.40 9.36
CA PRO A 18 -26.05 -3.37 10.21
C PRO A 18 -26.46 -3.92 11.58
N GLN A 19 -26.70 -5.24 11.68
CA GLN A 19 -27.07 -5.90 12.93
C GLN A 19 -25.82 -6.15 13.81
N PRO A 20 -25.87 -5.88 15.13
CA PRO A 20 -24.72 -6.07 16.03
C PRO A 20 -24.25 -7.52 16.18
N GLU A 21 -25.17 -8.48 16.32
CA GLU A 21 -24.81 -9.87 16.61
C GLU A 21 -24.01 -10.55 15.48
N PRO A 22 -24.42 -10.50 14.19
CA PRO A 22 -23.62 -11.07 13.11
C PRO A 22 -22.23 -10.42 12.99
N ARG A 23 -22.15 -9.12 13.25
CA ARG A 23 -20.88 -8.37 13.22
C ARG A 23 -19.92 -8.86 14.30
N ARG A 24 -20.38 -8.93 15.55
CA ARG A 24 -19.55 -9.40 16.67
C ARG A 24 -19.12 -10.85 16.49
N ALA A 25 -20.01 -11.72 15.99
CA ALA A 25 -19.67 -13.11 15.72
C ALA A 25 -18.57 -13.22 14.65
N ALA A 26 -18.67 -12.45 13.56
CA ALA A 26 -17.66 -12.42 12.50
C ALA A 26 -16.32 -11.84 12.96
N GLU A 27 -16.34 -10.73 13.70
CA GLU A 27 -15.13 -10.12 14.28
C GLU A 27 -14.44 -11.09 15.24
N SER A 28 -15.19 -11.72 16.14
CA SER A 28 -14.66 -12.74 17.06
C SER A 28 -14.02 -13.90 16.30
N LYS A 29 -14.64 -14.35 15.20
CA LYS A 29 -14.09 -15.45 14.40
C LYS A 29 -12.80 -15.03 13.69
N LEU A 30 -12.76 -13.83 13.13
CA LEU A 30 -11.53 -13.30 12.50
C LEU A 30 -10.41 -13.10 13.52
N THR A 31 -10.72 -12.71 14.77
CA THR A 31 -9.74 -12.63 15.85
C THR A 31 -9.16 -14.00 16.19
N GLU A 32 -10.01 -15.03 16.31
CA GLU A 32 -9.55 -16.41 16.53
C GLU A 32 -8.63 -16.89 15.39
N LEU A 33 -9.02 -16.62 14.13
CA LEU A 33 -8.22 -17.00 12.96
C LEU A 33 -6.90 -16.24 12.87
N ALA A 34 -6.84 -15.00 13.38
CA ALA A 34 -5.64 -14.17 13.35
C ALA A 34 -4.50 -14.71 14.23
N ASP A 35 -4.74 -15.69 15.10
CA ASP A 35 -3.70 -16.36 15.88
C ASP A 35 -3.12 -17.59 15.16
N HIS A 36 -3.66 -17.95 14.00
CA HIS A 36 -3.19 -19.08 13.22
C HIS A 36 -2.18 -18.65 12.13
N PRO A 37 -1.17 -19.49 11.82
CA PRO A 37 -0.21 -19.22 10.75
C PRO A 37 -0.88 -19.04 9.38
N ASN A 38 -0.28 -18.24 8.51
CA ASN A 38 -0.76 -17.93 7.15
C ASN A 38 -2.07 -17.15 7.08
N TYR A 39 -2.59 -16.65 8.20
CA TYR A 39 -3.79 -15.83 8.21
C TYR A 39 -3.61 -14.56 7.37
N ALA A 40 -2.50 -13.82 7.58
CA ALA A 40 -2.27 -12.57 6.87
C ALA A 40 -2.12 -12.82 5.37
N LEU A 41 -1.45 -13.91 4.99
CA LEU A 41 -1.34 -14.33 3.60
C LEU A 41 -2.70 -14.69 2.97
N ALA A 42 -3.56 -15.40 3.71
CA ALA A 42 -4.90 -15.73 3.24
C ALA A 42 -5.78 -14.48 3.03
N VAL A 43 -5.74 -13.54 3.97
CA VAL A 43 -6.44 -12.26 3.82
C VAL A 43 -5.88 -11.48 2.62
N LEU A 44 -4.55 -11.45 2.43
CA LEU A 44 -3.93 -10.76 1.29
C LEU A 44 -4.34 -11.38 -0.05
N ARG A 45 -4.44 -12.71 -0.13
CA ARG A 45 -4.94 -13.42 -1.33
C ARG A 45 -6.41 -13.11 -1.61
N LEU A 46 -7.25 -13.02 -0.57
CA LEU A 46 -8.64 -12.58 -0.72
C LEU A 46 -8.72 -11.15 -1.27
N VAL A 47 -7.88 -10.24 -0.79
CA VAL A 47 -7.79 -8.86 -1.33
C VAL A 47 -7.37 -8.87 -2.80
N ALA A 48 -6.56 -9.83 -3.24
CA ALA A 48 -6.11 -9.97 -4.62
C ALA A 48 -7.17 -10.55 -5.57
N GLU A 49 -8.15 -11.28 -5.05
CA GLU A 49 -9.13 -12.01 -5.83
C GLU A 49 -10.19 -11.08 -6.43
N GLN A 50 -10.07 -10.79 -7.73
CA GLN A 50 -10.94 -9.82 -8.42
C GLN A 50 -12.38 -10.33 -8.61
N SER A 51 -12.62 -11.63 -8.49
CA SER A 51 -13.97 -12.21 -8.54
C SER A 51 -14.80 -11.92 -7.27
N ILE A 52 -14.15 -11.52 -6.18
CA ILE A 52 -14.82 -11.16 -4.92
C ILE A 52 -15.23 -9.69 -4.94
N ASP A 53 -16.40 -9.41 -4.37
CA ASP A 53 -16.95 -8.06 -4.23
C ASP A 53 -15.96 -7.07 -3.58
N GLU A 54 -15.89 -5.85 -4.14
CA GLU A 54 -14.93 -4.83 -3.72
C GLU A 54 -15.12 -4.43 -2.25
N GLN A 55 -16.35 -4.44 -1.73
CA GLN A 55 -16.61 -4.09 -0.34
C GLN A 55 -16.00 -5.11 0.63
N ILE A 56 -16.05 -6.39 0.29
CA ILE A 56 -15.42 -7.48 1.05
C ILE A 56 -13.90 -7.33 0.99
N ARG A 57 -13.33 -7.12 -0.20
CA ARG A 57 -11.89 -6.92 -0.39
C ARG A 57 -11.38 -5.70 0.36
N HIS A 58 -12.15 -4.61 0.37
CA HIS A 58 -11.83 -3.43 1.13
C HIS A 58 -11.83 -3.71 2.65
N ALA A 59 -12.86 -4.37 3.19
CA ALA A 59 -12.90 -4.76 4.59
C ALA A 59 -11.70 -5.67 4.98
N ALA A 60 -11.36 -6.62 4.11
CA ALA A 60 -10.20 -7.48 4.27
C ALA A 60 -8.89 -6.69 4.25
N SER A 61 -8.73 -5.70 3.38
CA SER A 61 -7.53 -4.85 3.34
C SER A 61 -7.33 -4.01 4.61
N VAL A 62 -8.44 -3.55 5.22
CA VAL A 62 -8.42 -2.86 6.52
C VAL A 62 -8.02 -3.82 7.64
N ASN A 63 -8.59 -5.02 7.66
CA ASN A 63 -8.22 -6.05 8.63
C ASN A 63 -6.74 -6.44 8.51
N PHE A 64 -6.26 -6.69 7.28
CA PHE A 64 -4.88 -7.01 6.98
C PHE A 64 -3.92 -5.95 7.55
N LYS A 65 -4.18 -4.68 7.27
CA LYS A 65 -3.39 -3.56 7.83
C LYS A 65 -3.33 -3.60 9.36
N ASN A 66 -4.47 -3.78 10.02
CA ASN A 66 -4.55 -3.83 11.48
C ASN A 66 -3.83 -5.06 12.05
N HIS A 67 -3.92 -6.19 11.37
CA HIS A 67 -3.20 -7.41 11.70
C HIS A 67 -1.68 -7.19 11.64
N LEU A 68 -1.15 -6.62 10.55
CA LEU A 68 0.27 -6.30 10.44
C LEU A 68 0.72 -5.32 11.53
N ARG A 69 -0.09 -4.30 11.84
CA ARG A 69 0.25 -3.31 12.87
C ARG A 69 0.51 -3.93 14.24
N SER A 70 -0.21 -4.99 14.57
CA SER A 70 -0.08 -5.66 15.87
C SER A 70 0.98 -6.77 15.89
N ARG A 71 1.31 -7.38 14.74
CA ARG A 71 2.09 -8.64 14.69
C ARG A 71 3.33 -8.62 13.79
N TRP A 72 3.59 -7.55 13.03
CA TRP A 72 4.77 -7.49 12.17
C TRP A 72 6.07 -7.42 12.98
N ALA A 73 6.11 -6.50 13.95
CA ALA A 73 7.22 -6.32 14.89
C ALA A 73 6.66 -5.96 16.27
N PRO A 74 5.98 -6.91 16.94
CA PRO A 74 5.38 -6.66 18.25
C PRO A 74 6.45 -6.31 19.29
N SER A 75 6.10 -5.45 20.24
CA SER A 75 6.93 -5.17 21.42
C SER A 75 7.17 -6.47 22.21
N PRO A 76 8.29 -6.63 22.93
CA PRO A 76 8.54 -7.80 23.78
C PRO A 76 7.42 -8.10 24.78
N ASP A 77 6.69 -7.08 25.23
CA ASP A 77 5.57 -7.20 26.18
C ASP A 77 4.20 -7.43 25.51
N SER A 78 4.17 -7.60 24.18
CA SER A 78 2.91 -7.81 23.46
C SER A 78 2.38 -9.23 23.70
N SER A 79 1.08 -9.35 23.92
CA SER A 79 0.38 -10.64 23.97
C SER A 79 0.18 -11.28 22.58
N PHE A 80 0.54 -10.59 21.51
CA PHE A 80 0.29 -11.05 20.16
C PHE A 80 1.42 -11.92 19.61
N THR A 81 1.06 -13.05 19.00
CA THR A 81 2.01 -13.91 18.30
C THR A 81 2.54 -13.20 17.04
N PRO A 82 3.88 -13.06 16.88
CA PRO A 82 4.46 -12.45 15.69
C PRO A 82 4.16 -13.26 14.42
N ILE A 83 4.07 -12.57 13.27
CA ILE A 83 3.98 -13.23 11.96
C ILE A 83 5.32 -13.94 11.68
N LEU A 84 5.23 -15.18 11.18
CA LEU A 84 6.40 -15.99 10.82
C LEU A 84 7.19 -15.34 9.68
N ASP A 85 8.52 -15.44 9.71
CA ASP A 85 9.38 -14.81 8.70
C ASP A 85 9.09 -15.33 7.28
N SER A 86 8.78 -16.62 7.13
CA SER A 86 8.38 -17.19 5.83
C SER A 86 7.05 -16.64 5.29
N GLU A 87 6.15 -16.22 6.17
CA GLU A 87 4.92 -15.53 5.80
C GLU A 87 5.19 -14.06 5.46
N LYS A 88 6.06 -13.38 6.22
CA LYS A 88 6.50 -12.01 5.92
C LYS A 88 7.13 -11.89 4.54
N ASP A 89 8.00 -12.83 4.18
CA ASP A 89 8.66 -12.82 2.86
C ASP A 89 7.66 -12.97 1.72
N GLN A 90 6.66 -13.84 1.86
CA GLN A 90 5.58 -13.95 0.88
C GLN A 90 4.72 -12.69 0.80
N ILE A 91 4.42 -12.07 1.94
CA ILE A 91 3.69 -10.79 1.97
C ILE A 91 4.47 -9.72 1.21
N LYS A 92 5.78 -9.60 1.44
CA LYS A 92 6.67 -8.64 0.73
C LYS A 92 6.62 -8.83 -0.78
N ILE A 93 6.65 -10.08 -1.26
CA ILE A 93 6.61 -10.39 -2.69
C ILE A 93 5.27 -9.96 -3.33
N LEU A 94 4.15 -10.10 -2.62
CA LEU A 94 2.81 -9.91 -3.19
C LEU A 94 2.29 -8.47 -3.07
N ILE A 95 2.59 -7.81 -1.95
CA ILE A 95 1.88 -6.59 -1.54
C ILE A 95 2.12 -5.39 -2.48
N VAL A 96 3.32 -5.26 -3.05
CA VAL A 96 3.66 -4.15 -3.95
C VAL A 96 2.83 -4.24 -5.23
N ASN A 97 2.90 -5.38 -5.93
CA ASN A 97 2.13 -5.60 -7.15
C ASN A 97 0.62 -5.46 -6.90
N LEU A 98 0.11 -6.01 -5.80
CA LEU A 98 -1.30 -5.90 -5.45
C LEU A 98 -1.73 -4.44 -5.23
N MET A 99 -0.93 -3.64 -4.53
CA MET A 99 -1.20 -2.22 -4.29
C MET A 99 -1.30 -1.43 -5.61
N LEU A 100 -0.47 -1.74 -6.60
CA LEU A 100 -0.44 -1.03 -7.89
C LEU A 100 -1.64 -1.35 -8.79
N ASN A 101 -2.21 -2.55 -8.65
CA ASN A 101 -3.33 -3.05 -9.45
C ASN A 101 -4.69 -2.99 -8.72
N SER A 102 -4.74 -2.33 -7.56
CA SER A 102 -5.95 -2.21 -6.74
C SER A 102 -6.70 -0.90 -6.99
N THR A 103 -7.99 -0.86 -6.65
CA THR A 103 -8.78 0.38 -6.67
C THR A 103 -8.24 1.39 -5.65
N PRO A 104 -8.48 2.71 -5.80
CA PRO A 104 -7.92 3.73 -4.91
C PRO A 104 -8.18 3.49 -3.41
N ARG A 105 -9.33 2.92 -3.07
CA ARG A 105 -9.69 2.59 -1.67
C ARG A 105 -8.80 1.50 -1.09
N ILE A 106 -8.64 0.39 -1.81
CA ILE A 106 -7.79 -0.74 -1.40
C ILE A 106 -6.31 -0.33 -1.47
N GLN A 107 -5.91 0.38 -2.52
CA GLN A 107 -4.56 0.91 -2.70
C GLN A 107 -4.11 1.75 -1.49
N SER A 108 -4.98 2.60 -0.93
CA SER A 108 -4.68 3.37 0.28
C SER A 108 -4.37 2.47 1.48
N GLN A 109 -5.17 1.42 1.71
CA GLN A 109 -4.95 0.50 2.83
C GLN A 109 -3.65 -0.29 2.67
N LEU A 110 -3.37 -0.76 1.45
CA LEU A 110 -2.13 -1.49 1.15
C LEU A 110 -0.89 -0.60 1.21
N SER A 111 -1.00 0.68 0.83
CA SER A 111 0.08 1.66 0.96
C SER A 111 0.43 1.93 2.42
N GLU A 112 -0.57 1.99 3.31
CA GLU A 112 -0.34 2.08 4.76
C GLU A 112 0.33 0.82 5.30
N SER A 113 -0.12 -0.37 4.88
CA SER A 113 0.52 -1.65 5.24
C SER A 113 1.97 -1.73 4.78
N LEU A 114 2.26 -1.33 3.54
CA LEU A 114 3.61 -1.21 2.99
C LEU A 114 4.50 -0.25 3.81
N SER A 115 3.94 0.89 4.19
CA SER A 115 4.63 1.88 5.01
C SER A 115 4.99 1.32 6.37
N LEU A 116 4.09 0.54 6.97
CA LEU A 116 4.33 -0.14 8.24
C LEU A 116 5.45 -1.17 8.12
N ILE A 117 5.40 -2.03 7.11
CA ILE A 117 6.47 -3.02 6.87
C ILE A 117 7.81 -2.29 6.62
N GLY A 118 7.80 -1.24 5.80
CA GLY A 118 8.99 -0.46 5.47
C GLY A 118 9.61 0.29 6.67
N GLN A 119 8.83 0.61 7.71
CA GLN A 119 9.40 1.19 8.93
C GLN A 119 10.32 0.22 9.67
N HIS A 120 10.02 -1.07 9.61
CA HIS A 120 10.77 -2.12 10.31
C HIS A 120 11.83 -2.77 9.43
N ASP A 121 11.51 -3.02 8.16
CA ASP A 121 12.31 -3.92 7.33
C ASP A 121 13.16 -3.17 6.29
N PHE A 122 12.75 -1.98 5.86
CA PHE A 122 13.50 -1.23 4.84
C PHE A 122 14.63 -0.40 5.48
N PRO A 123 15.84 -0.32 4.87
CA PRO A 123 16.25 -0.98 3.63
C PRO A 123 16.94 -2.34 3.86
N LYS A 124 17.49 -2.61 5.04
CA LYS A 124 18.40 -3.74 5.28
C LYS A 124 17.72 -5.12 5.12
N SER A 125 16.51 -5.28 5.66
CA SER A 125 15.75 -6.54 5.64
C SER A 125 14.75 -6.62 4.48
N TRP A 126 14.72 -5.61 3.61
CA TRP A 126 13.94 -5.59 2.38
C TRP A 126 14.59 -4.71 1.29
N PRO A 127 15.76 -5.10 0.78
CA PRO A 127 16.54 -4.28 -0.15
C PRO A 127 15.93 -4.21 -1.56
N THR A 128 15.00 -5.11 -1.88
CA THR A 128 14.35 -5.18 -3.21
C THR A 128 13.21 -4.17 -3.37
N LEU A 129 12.69 -3.60 -2.27
CA LEU A 129 11.54 -2.70 -2.30
C LEU A 129 11.77 -1.46 -3.18
N LEU A 130 12.90 -0.76 -2.98
CA LEU A 130 13.17 0.47 -3.73
C LEU A 130 13.43 0.22 -5.23
N PRO A 131 14.25 -0.78 -5.63
CA PRO A 131 14.36 -1.17 -7.03
C PRO A 131 13.02 -1.53 -7.68
N GLU A 132 12.16 -2.26 -6.95
CA GLU A 132 10.84 -2.64 -7.45
C GLU A 132 9.93 -1.41 -7.65
N LEU A 133 9.90 -0.48 -6.70
CA LEU A 133 9.15 0.78 -6.85
C LEU A 133 9.65 1.62 -8.04
N VAL A 134 10.97 1.69 -8.25
CA VAL A 134 11.56 2.42 -9.39
C VAL A 134 11.20 1.76 -10.72
N SER A 135 11.28 0.43 -10.79
CA SER A 135 10.91 -0.34 -11.99
C SER A 135 9.44 -0.09 -12.35
N ASN A 136 8.55 -0.22 -11.36
CA ASN A 136 7.12 0.05 -11.53
C ASN A 136 6.83 1.51 -11.87
N LEU A 137 7.58 2.47 -11.31
CA LEU A 137 7.42 3.89 -11.62
C LEU A 137 7.69 4.12 -13.10
N ARG A 138 8.82 3.61 -13.60
CA ARG A 138 9.20 3.74 -15.01
C ARG A 138 8.17 3.10 -15.94
N ALA A 139 7.66 1.91 -15.60
CA ALA A 139 6.63 1.24 -16.38
C ALA A 139 5.30 2.03 -16.40
N ALA A 140 4.89 2.58 -15.24
CA ALA A 140 3.70 3.41 -15.14
C ALA A 140 3.86 4.75 -15.89
N SER A 141 5.06 5.35 -15.87
CA SER A 141 5.37 6.55 -16.63
C SER A 141 5.38 6.34 -18.15
N GLN A 142 5.71 5.15 -18.63
CA GLN A 142 5.67 4.82 -20.07
C GLN A 142 4.24 4.61 -20.58
N SER A 143 3.32 4.22 -19.70
CA SER A 143 1.91 3.96 -20.01
C SER A 143 0.98 5.11 -19.59
N ASP A 144 1.54 6.24 -19.13
CA ASP A 144 0.82 7.40 -18.59
C ASP A 144 -0.24 7.03 -17.52
N ASN A 145 0.01 5.98 -16.74
CA ASN A 145 -0.88 5.51 -15.68
C ASN A 145 -0.65 6.31 -14.39
N TYR A 146 -1.21 7.52 -14.34
CA TYR A 146 -1.13 8.41 -13.19
C TYR A 146 -1.67 7.86 -11.86
N PRO A 147 -2.78 7.07 -11.83
CA PRO A 147 -3.20 6.40 -10.61
C PRO A 147 -2.09 5.51 -10.00
N SER A 148 -1.42 4.69 -10.81
CA SER A 148 -0.30 3.87 -10.33
C SER A 148 0.92 4.71 -9.95
N ILE A 149 1.27 5.75 -10.73
CA ILE A 149 2.35 6.69 -10.38
C ILE A 149 2.11 7.30 -9.00
N ASN A 150 0.90 7.79 -8.74
CA ASN A 150 0.53 8.40 -7.45
C ASN A 150 0.62 7.39 -6.30
N GLY A 151 0.18 6.14 -6.51
CA GLY A 151 0.33 5.07 -5.53
C GLY A 151 1.80 4.77 -5.17
N ILE A 152 2.66 4.71 -6.19
CA ILE A 152 4.11 4.48 -6.02
C ILE A 152 4.77 5.63 -5.26
N LEU A 153 4.53 6.87 -5.70
CA LEU A 153 5.08 8.06 -5.06
C LEU A 153 4.55 8.23 -3.63
N GLY A 154 3.28 7.91 -3.39
CA GLY A 154 2.69 7.90 -2.06
C GLY A 154 3.35 6.88 -1.12
N THR A 155 3.63 5.69 -1.62
CA THR A 155 4.34 4.63 -0.90
C THR A 155 5.78 5.05 -0.60
N ALA A 156 6.53 5.52 -1.61
CA ALA A 156 7.89 6.00 -1.45
C ALA A 156 7.98 7.15 -0.43
N ASN A 157 7.08 8.13 -0.52
CA ASN A 157 6.99 9.23 0.45
C ASN A 157 6.77 8.70 1.87
N SER A 158 5.90 7.70 2.03
CA SER A 158 5.58 7.17 3.36
C SER A 158 6.72 6.37 3.98
N ILE A 159 7.51 5.66 3.16
CA ILE A 159 8.78 5.05 3.57
C ILE A 159 9.78 6.14 3.98
N PHE A 160 9.93 7.19 3.17
CA PHE A 160 10.91 8.25 3.42
C PHE A 160 10.54 9.18 4.57
N LYS A 161 9.25 9.26 4.97
CA LYS A 161 8.83 10.01 6.17
C LYS A 161 9.57 9.55 7.42
N LYS A 162 10.00 8.29 7.50
CA LYS A 162 10.78 7.79 8.64
C LYS A 162 12.06 8.61 8.87
N PHE A 163 12.69 9.14 7.83
CA PHE A 163 13.92 9.92 7.94
C PHE A 163 13.71 11.32 8.54
N ARG A 164 12.47 11.85 8.58
CA ARG A 164 12.20 13.22 9.04
C ARG A 164 12.35 13.42 10.54
N TYR A 165 12.11 12.38 11.34
CA TYR A 165 11.99 12.46 12.80
C TYR A 165 13.03 11.60 13.53
N GLN A 166 14.00 11.02 12.81
CA GLN A 166 15.05 10.18 13.37
C GLN A 166 16.27 11.01 13.79
N TYR A 167 16.93 10.61 14.87
CA TYR A 167 18.22 11.18 15.23
C TYR A 167 19.27 10.85 14.19
N LYS A 168 20.14 11.81 13.87
CA LYS A 168 21.22 11.63 12.90
C LYS A 168 22.23 10.61 13.45
N THR A 169 22.25 9.42 12.87
CA THR A 169 23.23 8.36 13.13
C THR A 169 23.91 7.94 11.83
N ASN A 170 25.06 7.27 11.92
CA ASN A 170 25.74 6.76 10.72
C ASN A 170 24.88 5.75 9.96
N ASP A 171 24.17 4.86 10.67
CA ASP A 171 23.22 3.92 10.06
C ASP A 171 22.11 4.65 9.29
N LEU A 172 21.53 5.69 9.87
CA LEU A 172 20.51 6.51 9.20
C LEU A 172 21.06 7.17 7.94
N LEU A 173 22.30 7.67 7.98
CA LEU A 173 22.94 8.31 6.83
C LEU A 173 23.25 7.33 5.71
N VAL A 174 23.64 6.10 6.03
CA VAL A 174 23.84 5.02 5.04
C VAL A 174 22.52 4.69 4.35
N ASP A 175 21.45 4.51 5.13
CA ASP A 175 20.11 4.24 4.60
C ASP A 175 19.59 5.40 3.73
N LEU A 176 19.82 6.65 4.16
CA LEU A 176 19.44 7.84 3.41
C LEU A 176 20.24 7.95 2.11
N LYS A 177 21.55 7.70 2.16
CA LYS A 177 22.40 7.69 0.96
C LYS A 177 21.92 6.64 -0.04
N TYR A 178 21.60 5.43 0.42
CA TYR A 178 21.00 4.39 -0.41
C TYR A 178 19.71 4.88 -1.11
N CYS A 179 18.83 5.57 -0.38
CA CYS A 179 17.61 6.12 -0.98
C CYS A 179 17.91 7.19 -2.04
N LEU A 180 18.85 8.10 -1.76
CA LEU A 180 19.24 9.16 -2.68
C LEU A 180 19.88 8.60 -3.95
N ASP A 181 20.82 7.66 -3.82
CA ASP A 181 21.52 7.05 -4.95
C ASP A 181 20.56 6.33 -5.91
N ASN A 182 19.49 5.74 -5.38
CA ASN A 182 18.58 4.89 -6.16
C ASN A 182 17.28 5.59 -6.61
N PHE A 183 16.80 6.60 -5.88
CA PHE A 183 15.49 7.21 -6.14
C PHE A 183 15.54 8.66 -6.64
N CYS A 184 16.65 9.39 -6.44
CA CYS A 184 16.74 10.80 -6.83
C CYS A 184 16.57 10.99 -8.35
N ALA A 185 17.30 10.22 -9.16
CA ALA A 185 17.22 10.32 -10.61
C ALA A 185 15.82 9.94 -11.17
N PRO A 186 15.21 8.79 -10.80
CA PRO A 186 13.83 8.48 -11.21
C PRO A 186 12.79 9.53 -10.80
N LEU A 187 12.93 10.11 -9.60
CA LEU A 187 12.01 11.16 -9.14
C LEU A 187 12.16 12.44 -9.99
N LEU A 188 13.39 12.84 -10.30
CA LEU A 188 13.67 13.99 -11.15
C LEU A 188 13.14 13.77 -12.58
N GLU A 189 13.36 12.60 -13.16
CA GLU A 189 12.80 12.21 -14.47
C GLU A 189 11.27 12.37 -14.50
N MET A 190 10.59 11.87 -13.46
CA MET A 190 9.13 11.98 -13.34
C MET A 190 8.68 13.44 -13.16
N PHE A 191 9.40 14.22 -12.35
CA PHE A 191 9.11 15.63 -12.16
C PHE A 191 9.20 16.41 -13.47
N LEU A 192 10.31 16.27 -14.20
CA LEU A 192 10.54 16.95 -15.48
C LEU A 192 9.51 16.53 -16.54
N ARG A 193 9.18 15.23 -16.62
CA ARG A 193 8.11 14.74 -17.51
C ARG A 193 6.77 15.39 -17.19
N THR A 194 6.39 15.44 -15.92
CA THR A 194 5.12 16.03 -15.49
C THR A 194 5.07 17.53 -15.80
N ALA A 195 6.17 18.25 -15.56
CA ALA A 195 6.28 19.67 -15.89
C ALA A 195 6.11 19.92 -17.39
N ALA A 196 6.80 19.15 -18.24
CA ALA A 196 6.68 19.27 -19.70
C ALA A 196 5.24 19.00 -20.20
N LEU A 197 4.53 18.05 -19.58
CA LEU A 197 3.13 17.78 -19.92
C LEU A 197 2.22 18.95 -19.53
N ILE A 198 2.42 19.56 -18.36
CA ILE A 198 1.69 20.76 -17.95
C ILE A 198 1.94 21.90 -18.94
N ASP A 199 3.20 22.16 -19.30
CA ASP A 199 3.57 23.22 -20.25
C ASP A 199 2.94 22.98 -21.63
N SER A 200 2.92 21.74 -22.10
CA SER A 200 2.28 21.38 -23.38
C SER A 200 0.76 21.63 -23.37
N MET A 201 0.09 21.38 -22.24
CA MET A 201 -1.35 21.62 -22.09
C MET A 201 -1.67 23.11 -22.05
N VAL A 202 -0.83 23.91 -21.38
CA VAL A 202 -0.97 25.37 -21.30
C VAL A 202 -0.68 26.03 -22.66
N GLY A 203 0.33 25.54 -23.39
CA GLY A 203 0.67 26.03 -24.73
C GLY A 203 -0.36 25.69 -25.83
N SER A 204 -1.23 24.69 -25.60
CA SER A 204 -2.20 24.19 -26.58
C SER A 204 -3.57 24.89 -26.58
N GLY A 205 -3.78 25.93 -25.75
CA GLY A 205 -4.84 26.93 -25.96
C GLY A 205 -6.25 26.38 -26.26
N GLY A 206 -6.83 25.60 -25.35
CA GLY A 206 -8.29 25.40 -25.31
C GLY A 206 -8.97 26.67 -24.81
N GLY A 207 -9.53 27.47 -25.73
CA GLY A 207 -10.37 28.61 -25.36
C GLY A 207 -11.52 28.17 -24.47
N PHE A 208 -11.65 28.81 -23.29
CA PHE A 208 -12.83 28.67 -22.45
C PHE A 208 -14.07 29.17 -23.21
N PRO A 209 -15.10 28.34 -23.44
CA PRO A 209 -16.36 28.84 -23.96
C PRO A 209 -17.12 29.54 -22.84
N GLY A 210 -17.40 30.82 -23.03
CA GLY A 210 -18.48 31.49 -22.31
C GLY A 210 -18.06 32.41 -21.17
N TYR A 211 -17.45 33.54 -21.50
CA TYR A 211 -17.95 34.81 -20.96
C TYR A 211 -18.05 35.80 -22.11
N SER A 212 -19.25 35.84 -22.70
CA SER A 212 -19.64 36.84 -23.68
C SER A 212 -19.53 38.22 -23.03
N LYS A 213 -18.80 39.12 -23.69
CA LYS A 213 -18.88 40.56 -23.42
C LYS A 213 -20.35 40.97 -23.47
N ALA A 214 -20.92 41.39 -22.34
CA ALA A 214 -22.07 42.26 -22.34
C ALA A 214 -21.53 43.69 -22.29
N ALA A 215 -21.73 44.39 -23.40
CA ALA A 215 -21.51 45.82 -23.53
C ALA A 215 -22.47 46.58 -22.60
N VAL A 216 -21.94 47.60 -21.92
CA VAL A 216 -22.54 48.94 -21.79
C VAL A 216 -21.39 49.94 -21.80
#